data_AF-A0A4R9IJY3-F1
#
_entry.id   AF-A0A4R9IJY3-F1
#
_cell.length_a   1.000
_cell.length_b   1.000
_cell.length_c   1.000
_cell.angle_alpha   90.00
_cell.angle_beta   90.00
_cell.angle_gamma   90.00
#
_symmetry.space_group_name_H-M   'P 1'
#
loop_
_entity.id
_entity.type
_entity.pdbx_description
1 polymer ?
#
loop_
_entity_poly.entity_id
_entity_poly.type
_entity_poly.pdbx_seq_one_letter_code
_entity_poly.pdbx_strand_id
1 'polypeptide(L)' 'MIRLFQYDTCPYCRRVIHTTEALGLVPGKDIEFVEASYGTPGRAEVVRLGGISQVPFLVDGDVQMYESADIITYLRSKYS' A
#
# COMPACT_ATOMS: atom_id res chain seq x y z
N MET A 1 -8.79 7.51 4.62
CA MET A 1 -7.40 7.18 4.96
C MET A 1 -7.05 5.89 4.23
N ILE A 2 -6.01 5.92 3.41
CA ILE A 2 -5.53 4.77 2.63
C ILE A 2 -4.66 3.90 3.52
N ARG A 3 -4.72 2.58 3.37
CA ARG A 3 -3.79 1.65 4.03
C ARG A 3 -2.89 1.03 2.96
N LEU A 4 -1.58 1.14 3.14
CA LEU A 4 -0.58 0.51 2.29
C LEU A 4 0.18 -0.55 3.10
N PHE A 5 -0.06 -1.80 2.79
CA PHE A 5 0.66 -2.93 3.36
C PHE A 5 2.02 -3.07 2.66
N GLN A 6 3.08 -2.97 3.43
CA GLN A 6 4.44 -2.81 2.93
C GLN A 6 5.49 -3.33 3.93
N TYR A 7 6.74 -3.45 3.51
CA TYR A 7 7.88 -3.63 4.42
C TYR A 7 9.16 -3.02 3.82
N ASP A 8 10.10 -2.64 4.66
CA ASP A 8 11.22 -1.74 4.31
C ASP A 8 12.14 -2.21 3.17
N THR A 9 12.33 -3.53 3.04
CA THR A 9 13.23 -4.13 2.04
C THR A 9 12.53 -4.46 0.71
N CYS A 10 11.23 -4.17 0.58
CA CYS A 10 10.44 -4.38 -0.62
C CYS A 10 10.72 -3.28 -1.67
N PRO A 11 11.35 -3.57 -2.82
CA PRO A 11 11.67 -2.56 -3.84
C PRO A 11 10.40 -1.96 -4.47
N TYR A 12 9.36 -2.76 -4.67
CA TYR A 12 8.08 -2.31 -5.23
C TYR A 12 7.31 -1.40 -4.27
N CYS A 13 7.39 -1.67 -2.98
CA CYS A 13 6.76 -0.87 -1.94
C CYS A 13 7.40 0.52 -1.87
N ARG A 14 8.73 0.60 -1.97
CA ARG A 14 9.47 1.86 -2.01
C ARG A 14 9.02 2.78 -3.16
N ARG A 15 8.70 2.22 -4.33
CA ARG A 15 8.17 3.00 -5.47
C ARG A 15 6.81 3.65 -5.16
N VAL A 16 5.93 2.91 -4.48
CA VAL A 16 4.63 3.43 -4.04
C VAL A 16 4.82 4.49 -2.98
N ILE A 17 5.66 4.25 -1.96
CA ILE A 17 5.94 5.20 -0.88
C ILE A 17 6.47 6.52 -1.45
N HIS A 18 7.47 6.50 -2.34
CA HIS A 18 7.97 7.72 -2.98
C HIS A 18 6.87 8.46 -3.77
N THR A 19 5.92 7.74 -4.35
CA THR A 19 4.77 8.37 -5.03
C THR A 19 3.85 9.04 -4.00
N THR A 20 3.60 8.42 -2.85
CA THR A 20 2.78 9.03 -1.78
C THR A 20 3.43 10.30 -1.24
N GLU A 21 4.75 10.31 -1.09
CA GLU A 21 5.55 11.49 -0.69
C GLU A 21 5.47 12.59 -1.75
N ALA A 22 5.64 12.24 -3.02
CA ALA A 22 5.55 13.19 -4.14
C ALA A 22 4.15 13.81 -4.29
N LEU A 23 3.11 13.09 -3.86
CA LEU A 23 1.73 13.58 -3.81
C LEU A 23 1.40 14.35 -2.51
N GLY A 24 2.35 14.45 -1.57
CA GLY A 24 2.16 15.17 -0.31
C GLY A 24 1.22 14.48 0.68
N LEU A 25 1.00 13.17 0.55
CA LEU A 25 0.18 12.41 1.49
C LEU A 25 0.89 12.30 2.84
N VAL A 26 0.20 12.71 3.91
CA VAL A 26 0.78 12.73 5.25
C VAL A 26 0.50 11.40 5.96
N PRO A 27 1.54 10.66 6.41
CA PRO A 27 1.37 9.46 7.21
C PRO A 27 0.58 9.73 8.50
N GLY A 28 -0.38 8.86 8.82
CA GLY A 28 -1.27 9.01 9.97
C GLY A 28 -2.46 9.97 9.77
N LYS A 29 -2.52 10.66 8.62
CA LYS A 29 -3.66 11.50 8.23
C LYS A 29 -4.31 10.99 6.94
N ASP A 30 -3.53 10.93 5.87
CA ASP A 30 -4.01 10.55 4.55
C ASP A 30 -3.72 9.08 4.25
N ILE A 31 -2.58 8.57 4.71
CA ILE A 31 -2.11 7.20 4.50
C ILE A 31 -1.60 6.55 5.80
N GLU A 32 -1.86 5.27 5.97
CA GLU A 32 -1.31 4.39 7.00
C GLU A 32 -0.39 3.37 6.33
N PHE A 33 0.86 3.25 6.79
CA PHE A 33 1.76 2.18 6.37
C PHE A 33 1.64 1.00 7.34
N VAL A 34 1.23 -0.15 6.84
CA VAL A 34 1.02 -1.36 7.65
C VAL A 34 2.18 -2.33 7.43
N GLU A 35 2.87 -2.69 8.50
CA GLU A 35 4.01 -3.62 8.47
C GLU A 35 3.56 -5.04 8.05
N ALA A 36 4.02 -5.45 6.87
CA ALA A 36 3.62 -6.68 6.21
C ALA A 36 4.82 -7.57 5.83
N SER A 37 5.90 -7.59 6.63
CA SER A 37 6.91 -8.65 6.52
C SER A 37 6.31 -10.03 6.73
N TYR A 38 7.02 -11.07 6.28
CA TYR A 38 6.57 -12.45 6.46
C TYR A 38 6.31 -12.77 7.94
N GLY A 39 5.16 -13.36 8.24
CA GLY A 39 4.76 -13.74 9.59
C GLY A 39 4.11 -12.63 10.43
N THR A 40 4.02 -11.39 9.94
CA THR A 40 3.34 -10.32 10.69
C THR A 40 1.81 -10.40 10.56
N PRO A 41 1.05 -9.82 11.51
CA PRO A 41 -0.39 -9.68 11.38
C PRO A 41 -0.81 -8.95 10.10
N GLY A 42 -0.03 -7.94 9.67
CA GLY A 42 -0.27 -7.22 8.42
C GLY A 42 -0.21 -8.14 7.20
N ARG A 43 0.76 -9.06 7.15
CA ARG A 43 0.83 -10.04 6.05
C ARG A 43 -0.35 -11.02 6.06
N ALA A 44 -0.80 -11.45 7.24
CA ALA A 44 -1.99 -12.29 7.35
C ALA A 44 -3.25 -11.55 6.86
N GLU A 45 -3.35 -10.26 7.16
CA GLU A 45 -4.44 -9.41 6.68
C GLU A 45 -4.43 -9.26 5.14
N VAL A 46 -3.26 -9.09 4.53
CA VAL A 46 -3.11 -9.07 3.07
C VAL A 46 -3.69 -10.34 2.44
N VAL A 47 -3.38 -11.52 2.98
CA VAL A 47 -3.93 -12.79 2.48
C VAL A 47 -5.44 -12.87 2.69
N ARG A 48 -5.94 -12.41 3.85
CA ARG A 48 -7.37 -12.41 4.16
C ARG A 48 -8.18 -11.51 3.23
N LEU A 49 -7.62 -10.35 2.87
CA LEU A 49 -8.30 -9.34 2.04
C LEU A 49 -8.14 -9.62 0.55
N GLY A 50 -6.91 -9.74 0.06
CA GLY A 50 -6.64 -9.87 -1.38
C GLY A 50 -6.32 -11.30 -1.85
N GLY A 51 -6.33 -12.29 -0.96
CA GLY A 51 -6.23 -13.72 -1.31
C GLY A 51 -4.82 -14.24 -1.57
N ILE A 52 -3.81 -13.37 -1.75
CA ILE A 52 -2.41 -13.77 -1.97
C ILE A 52 -1.45 -13.02 -1.06
N SER A 53 -0.32 -13.67 -0.73
CA SER A 53 0.71 -13.13 0.15
C SER A 53 1.68 -12.18 -0.59
N GLN A 54 1.16 -11.16 -1.27
CA GLN A 54 1.94 -10.24 -2.11
C GLN A 54 1.88 -8.81 -1.55
N VAL A 55 2.97 -8.05 -1.66
CA VAL A 55 3.00 -6.61 -1.36
C VAL A 55 3.80 -5.87 -2.44
N PRO A 56 3.59 -4.55 -2.65
CA PRO A 56 2.64 -3.68 -1.96
C PRO A 56 1.18 -4.08 -2.22
N PHE A 57 0.33 -3.90 -1.21
CA PHE A 57 -1.12 -4.07 -1.31
C PHE A 57 -1.80 -2.82 -0.73
N LEU A 58 -2.70 -2.21 -1.50
CA LEU A 58 -3.40 -0.99 -1.13
C LEU A 58 -4.86 -1.29 -0.82
N VAL A 59 -5.36 -0.69 0.27
CA VAL A 59 -6.78 -0.68 0.64
C VAL A 59 -7.25 0.76 0.81
N ASP A 60 -8.34 1.11 0.13
CA ASP A 60 -8.99 2.42 0.18
C ASP A 60 -10.51 2.25 0.08
N GLY A 61 -11.16 2.09 1.25
CA GLY A 61 -12.56 1.67 1.32
C GLY A 61 -12.74 0.27 0.73
N ASP A 62 -13.63 0.15 -0.26
CA ASP A 62 -13.87 -1.10 -0.99
C ASP A 62 -12.83 -1.38 -2.07
N VAL A 63 -11.97 -0.40 -2.39
CA VAL A 63 -10.89 -0.59 -3.36
C VAL A 63 -9.75 -1.35 -2.71
N GLN A 64 -9.40 -2.49 -3.31
CA GLN A 64 -8.30 -3.34 -2.91
C GLN A 64 -7.49 -3.70 -4.15
N MET A 65 -6.18 -3.49 -4.12
CA MET A 65 -5.36 -3.75 -5.30
C MET A 65 -3.92 -4.12 -4.96
N TYR A 66 -3.37 -4.96 -5.83
CA TYR A 66 -1.95 -5.29 -5.90
C TYR A 66 -1.28 -4.48 -7.00
N GLU A 67 -0.05 -4.88 -7.35
CA GLU A 67 0.78 -4.32 -8.41
C GLU A 67 1.16 -2.85 -8.21
N SER A 68 2.45 -2.63 -7.94
CA SER A 68 2.96 -1.29 -7.62
C SER A 68 2.67 -0.24 -8.72
N ALA A 69 2.64 -0.63 -9.99
CA ALA A 69 2.34 0.29 -11.09
C ALA A 69 0.87 0.73 -11.10
N ASP A 70 -0.05 -0.19 -10.80
CA ASP A 70 -1.49 0.08 -10.73
C ASP A 70 -1.81 0.94 -9.52
N ILE A 71 -1.20 0.62 -8.37
CA ILE A 71 -1.28 1.44 -7.16
C ILE A 71 -0.81 2.88 -7.42
N ILE A 72 0.32 3.05 -8.10
CA ILE A 72 0.84 4.39 -8.45
C ILE A 72 -0.13 5.15 -9.36
N THR A 73 -0.69 4.46 -10.36
CA THR A 73 -1.66 5.04 -11.29
C THR A 73 -2.93 5.47 -10.55
N TYR A 74 -3.42 4.63 -9.65
CA TYR A 74 -4.57 4.93 -8.79
C TYR A 74 -4.32 6.16 -7.91
N LEU A 75 -3.20 6.19 -7.18
CA LEU A 75 -2.85 7.31 -6.30
C LEU A 75 -2.73 8.62 -7.08
N ARG A 76 -2.07 8.60 -8.24
CA ARG A 76 -1.98 9.78 -9.11
C ARG A 76 -3.36 10.24 -9.57
N SER A 77 -4.21 9.33 -10.05
CA SER A 77 -5.56 9.68 -10.49
C SER A 77 -6.43 10.25 -9.36
N LYS A 78 -6.25 9.78 -8.12
CA LYS A 78 -7.06 10.20 -6.97
C LYS A 78 -6.65 11.54 -6.39
N TYR A 79 -5.36 11.87 -6.43
CA TYR A 79 -4.78 13.06 -5.79
C TYR A 79 -4.15 14.04 -6.80
N SER A 80 -4.58 14.00 -8.06
CA SER A 80 -4.25 15.02 -9.07
C SER A 80 -4.96 16.34 -8.80
#